data_AF-A0A383CPG4-F1
#
_entry.id   AF-A0A383CPG4-F1
#
_cell.length_a   1.000
_cell.length_b   1.000
_cell.length_c   1.000
_cell.angle_alpha   90.00
_cell.angle_beta   90.00
_cell.angle_gamma   90.00
#
_symmetry.space_group_name_H-M   'P 1'
#
loop_
_entity.id
_entity.type
_entity.pdbx_description
1 polymer ?
#
loop_
_entity_poly.entity_id
_entity_poly.type
_entity_poly.pdbx_seq_one_letter_code
_entity_poly.pdbx_strand_id
1 'polypeptide(L)'
;MKKTFFLIIFIPFFVNSQIKSDLKYYDKDFFLLEGTEIADSLKENRYHRLPLSLKNIVREPVWKLSKSSAGLSIRFLSNTSSIAVKWTVMNNNRMNHMPDTAIKGLDLYFNNNGNFQYLNTARPSGIKNEFMLMQNMSNEMREYKM
;
A
#
# COMPACT_ATOMS: atom_id res chain seq x y z
N MET A 1 47.54 51.63 -22.06
CA MET A 1 46.50 51.10 -21.14
C MET A 1 45.60 50.16 -21.94
N LYS A 2 45.77 48.83 -21.81
CA LYS A 2 44.94 47.84 -22.52
C LYS A 2 43.69 47.56 -21.68
N LYS A 3 42.50 47.91 -22.19
CA LYS A 3 41.21 47.56 -21.57
C LYS A 3 40.78 46.20 -22.11
N THR A 4 40.87 45.17 -21.28
CA THR A 4 40.28 43.85 -21.54
C THR A 4 38.79 43.91 -21.22
N PHE A 5 37.94 43.65 -22.22
CA PHE A 5 36.49 43.60 -22.08
C PHE A 5 36.09 42.13 -21.87
N PHE A 6 35.54 41.80 -20.70
CA PHE A 6 35.06 40.45 -20.38
C PHE A 6 33.58 40.37 -20.74
N LEU A 7 33.23 39.55 -21.73
CA LEU A 7 31.85 39.26 -22.12
C LEU A 7 31.36 38.03 -21.33
N ILE A 8 30.50 38.24 -20.33
CA ILE A 8 29.82 37.16 -19.59
C ILE A 8 28.58 36.74 -20.39
N ILE A 9 28.60 35.51 -20.91
CA ILE A 9 27.43 34.88 -21.53
C ILE A 9 26.63 34.20 -20.43
N PHE A 10 25.43 34.73 -20.13
CA PHE A 10 24.50 34.15 -19.16
C PHE A 10 23.66 33.08 -19.88
N ILE A 11 23.90 31.80 -19.62
CA ILE A 11 23.06 30.69 -20.08
C ILE A 11 21.97 30.46 -19.03
N PRO A 12 20.67 30.63 -19.35
CA PRO A 12 19.61 30.31 -18.40
C PRO A 12 19.52 28.80 -18.20
N PHE A 13 19.90 28.32 -17.02
CA PHE A 13 19.53 27.00 -16.53
C PHE A 13 18.02 26.97 -16.30
N PHE A 14 17.28 26.23 -17.11
CA PHE A 14 15.90 25.89 -16.83
C PHE A 14 15.86 24.93 -15.62
N VAL A 15 15.64 25.49 -14.43
CA VAL A 15 15.38 24.71 -13.22
C VAL A 15 13.89 24.34 -13.22
N ASN A 16 13.58 23.11 -13.61
CA ASN A 16 12.25 22.55 -13.39
C ASN A 16 12.14 22.11 -11.93
N SER A 17 11.47 22.91 -11.10
CA SER A 17 11.06 22.50 -9.76
C SER A 17 9.88 21.52 -9.89
N GLN A 18 10.05 20.26 -9.47
CA GLN A 18 8.92 19.34 -9.34
C GLN A 18 8.12 19.77 -8.11
N ILE A 19 6.84 20.12 -8.32
CA ILE A 19 5.89 20.27 -7.22
C ILE A 19 5.77 18.89 -6.57
N LYS A 20 6.37 18.74 -5.39
CA LYS A 20 6.17 17.58 -4.53
C LYS A 20 4.72 17.62 -4.07
N SER A 21 3.82 16.91 -4.75
CA SER A 21 2.45 16.77 -4.27
C SER A 21 2.48 16.08 -2.91
N ASP A 22 1.91 16.71 -1.89
CA ASP A 22 1.81 16.10 -0.58
C ASP A 22 0.95 14.84 -0.66
N LEU A 23 1.50 13.71 -0.23
CA LEU A 23 0.77 12.45 -0.14
C LEU A 23 -0.37 12.59 0.86
N LYS A 24 -1.60 12.46 0.38
CA LYS A 24 -2.78 12.39 1.23
C LYS A 24 -3.10 10.93 1.56
N TYR A 25 -3.12 10.63 2.85
CA TYR A 25 -3.44 9.30 3.37
C TYR A 25 -4.93 9.19 3.68
N TYR A 26 -5.52 8.05 3.34
CA TYR A 26 -6.90 7.70 3.63
C TYR A 26 -6.90 6.46 4.53
N ASP A 27 -7.93 6.32 5.36
CA ASP A 27 -8.09 5.19 6.26
C ASP A 27 -9.17 4.22 5.75
N LYS A 28 -9.54 3.26 6.61
CA LYS A 28 -10.46 2.17 6.31
C LYS A 28 -11.81 2.60 5.72
N ASP A 29 -12.25 3.83 5.95
CA ASP A 29 -13.58 4.31 5.54
C ASP A 29 -13.65 4.61 4.03
N PHE A 30 -12.49 4.68 3.37
CA PHE A 30 -12.37 4.91 1.92
C PHE A 30 -12.17 3.63 1.10
N PHE A 31 -12.07 2.47 1.78
CA PHE A 31 -11.68 1.21 1.16
C PHE A 31 -12.72 0.12 1.38
N LEU A 32 -13.08 -0.57 0.29
CA LEU A 32 -13.88 -1.78 0.36
C LEU A 32 -12.99 -2.95 0.77
N LEU A 33 -13.32 -3.63 1.87
CA LEU A 33 -12.67 -4.89 2.24
C LEU A 33 -13.33 -6.06 1.50
N GLU A 34 -12.53 -6.85 0.81
CA GLU A 34 -12.92 -8.07 0.12
C GLU A 34 -12.27 -9.30 0.78
N GLY A 35 -12.71 -10.51 0.40
CA GLY A 35 -12.20 -11.78 0.94
C GLY A 35 -12.85 -12.21 2.26
N THR A 36 -13.94 -11.55 2.65
CA THR A 36 -14.70 -11.86 3.87
C THR A 36 -16.16 -11.46 3.73
N GLU A 37 -17.07 -12.35 4.13
CA GLU A 37 -18.52 -12.09 4.20
C GLU A 37 -18.98 -11.66 5.61
N ILE A 38 -18.04 -11.55 6.54
CA ILE A 38 -18.34 -11.24 7.95
C ILE A 38 -18.31 -9.73 8.13
N ALA A 39 -19.42 -9.16 8.61
CA ALA A 39 -19.49 -7.73 8.93
C ALA A 39 -18.43 -7.31 9.96
N ASP A 40 -17.89 -6.11 9.81
CA ASP A 40 -16.85 -5.56 10.70
C ASP A 40 -17.29 -5.52 12.17
N SER A 41 -18.56 -5.23 12.43
CA SER A 41 -19.15 -5.19 13.78
C SER A 41 -19.12 -6.54 14.50
N LEU A 42 -18.92 -7.64 13.76
CA LEU A 42 -18.86 -8.99 14.31
C LEU A 42 -17.41 -9.47 14.54
N LYS A 43 -16.39 -8.64 14.26
CA LYS A 43 -14.97 -8.99 14.40
C LYS A 43 -14.31 -8.22 15.54
N GLU A 44 -13.28 -8.81 16.15
CA GLU A 44 -12.39 -8.09 17.09
C GLU A 44 -11.57 -7.00 16.38
N ASN A 45 -11.28 -7.21 15.09
CA ASN A 45 -10.62 -6.25 14.21
C ASN A 45 -11.09 -6.51 12.77
N ARG A 46 -11.29 -5.45 11.98
CA ARG A 46 -11.72 -5.52 10.57
C ARG A 46 -10.94 -6.56 9.75
N TYR A 47 -9.64 -6.69 9.98
CA TYR A 47 -8.74 -7.57 9.21
C TYR A 47 -8.62 -9.00 9.76
N HIS A 48 -9.38 -9.36 10.79
CA HIS A 48 -9.44 -10.74 11.27
C HIS A 48 -10.40 -11.58 10.42
N ARG A 49 -10.07 -12.86 10.25
CA ARG A 49 -10.83 -13.78 9.37
C ARG A 49 -12.03 -14.45 10.05
N LEU A 50 -12.01 -14.58 11.38
CA LEU A 50 -13.10 -15.20 12.13
C LEU A 50 -13.92 -14.15 12.90
N PRO A 51 -15.23 -14.39 13.10
CA PRO A 51 -16.05 -13.53 13.93
C PRO A 51 -15.70 -13.76 15.41
N LEU A 52 -15.94 -12.73 16.22
CA LEU A 52 -15.68 -12.71 17.65
C LEU A 52 -16.44 -13.83 18.39
N SER A 53 -17.60 -14.25 17.89
CA SER A 53 -18.41 -15.33 18.46
C SER A 53 -17.65 -16.66 18.57
N LEU A 54 -16.62 -16.89 17.74
CA LEU A 54 -15.84 -18.12 17.75
C LEU A 54 -14.65 -18.12 18.72
N LYS A 55 -14.32 -16.98 19.37
CA LYS A 55 -13.09 -16.79 20.15
C LYS A 55 -12.85 -17.84 21.23
N ASN A 56 -13.90 -18.25 21.93
CA ASN A 56 -13.84 -19.24 23.01
C ASN A 56 -14.43 -20.61 22.60
N ILE A 57 -14.74 -20.77 21.31
CA ILE A 57 -15.29 -22.02 20.75
C ILE A 57 -14.17 -22.80 20.05
N VAL A 58 -13.35 -22.10 19.27
CA VAL A 58 -12.21 -22.73 18.58
C VAL A 58 -11.02 -22.85 19.52
N ARG A 59 -10.13 -23.81 19.23
CA ARG A 59 -8.87 -23.94 19.97
C ARG A 59 -8.04 -22.66 19.86
N GLU A 60 -7.32 -22.33 20.92
CA GLU A 60 -6.50 -21.12 20.99
C GLU A 60 -5.53 -20.94 19.80
N PRO A 61 -4.81 -21.97 19.29
CA PRO A 61 -3.96 -21.82 18.12
C PRO A 61 -4.73 -21.42 16.85
N VAL A 62 -5.96 -21.93 16.68
CA VAL A 62 -6.82 -21.57 15.54
C VAL A 62 -7.27 -20.11 15.66
N TRP A 63 -7.64 -19.69 16.86
CA TRP A 63 -7.98 -18.28 17.11
C TRP A 63 -6.78 -17.36 16.82
N LYS A 64 -5.57 -17.71 17.27
CA LYS A 64 -4.35 -16.92 16.98
C LYS A 64 -4.08 -16.79 15.48
N LEU A 65 -4.21 -17.88 14.71
CA LEU A 65 -4.04 -17.86 13.25
C LEU A 65 -5.15 -17.09 12.51
N SER A 66 -6.34 -16.98 13.09
CA SER A 66 -7.44 -16.21 12.49
C SER A 66 -7.16 -14.71 12.42
N LYS A 67 -6.22 -14.21 13.23
CA LYS A 67 -5.85 -12.80 13.24
C LYS A 67 -4.96 -12.39 12.07
N SER A 68 -4.37 -13.35 11.34
CA SER A 68 -3.66 -13.09 10.09
C SER A 68 -4.65 -12.79 8.96
N SER A 69 -4.39 -11.74 8.19
CA SER A 69 -5.26 -11.23 7.10
C SER A 69 -5.11 -11.98 5.77
N ALA A 70 -4.75 -13.26 5.81
CA ALA A 70 -4.52 -14.05 4.60
C ALA A 70 -5.79 -14.14 3.73
N GLY A 71 -5.68 -13.79 2.45
CA GLY A 71 -6.80 -13.80 1.50
C GLY A 71 -7.76 -12.62 1.61
N LEU A 72 -7.49 -11.64 2.49
CA LEU A 72 -8.20 -10.36 2.48
C LEU A 72 -7.52 -9.40 1.50
N SER A 73 -8.32 -8.54 0.87
CA SER A 73 -7.83 -7.45 0.03
C SER A 73 -8.66 -6.20 0.23
N ILE A 74 -8.10 -5.03 -0.07
CA ILE A 74 -8.81 -3.76 -0.17
C ILE A 74 -8.95 -3.34 -1.62
N ARG A 75 -10.13 -2.87 -1.99
CA ARG A 75 -10.47 -2.43 -3.35
C ARG A 75 -10.87 -0.96 -3.35
N PHE A 76 -10.37 -0.21 -4.33
CA PHE A 76 -10.66 1.21 -4.48
C PHE A 76 -10.50 1.72 -5.91
N LEU A 77 -11.17 2.84 -6.20
CA LEU A 77 -11.02 3.58 -7.44
C LEU A 77 -10.18 4.83 -7.19
N SER A 78 -9.22 5.10 -8.07
CA SER A 78 -8.44 6.34 -8.00
C SER A 78 -7.90 6.73 -9.37
N ASN A 79 -7.84 8.03 -9.64
CA ASN A 79 -7.16 8.61 -10.80
C ASN A 79 -5.76 9.17 -10.46
N THR A 80 -5.18 8.75 -9.33
CA THR A 80 -3.86 9.20 -8.88
C THR A 80 -2.73 8.76 -9.80
N SER A 81 -1.68 9.58 -9.90
CA SER A 81 -0.41 9.22 -10.56
C SER A 81 0.53 8.43 -9.64
N SER A 82 0.25 8.41 -8.33
CA SER A 82 1.12 7.78 -7.32
C SER A 82 0.33 7.13 -6.20
N ILE A 83 0.81 5.99 -5.71
CA ILE A 83 0.23 5.28 -4.55
C ILE A 83 1.35 4.96 -3.57
N ALA A 84 1.19 5.47 -2.35
CA ALA A 84 1.98 5.08 -1.18
C ALA A 84 1.07 4.40 -0.16
N VAL A 85 1.61 3.44 0.58
CA VAL A 85 0.89 2.72 1.61
C VAL A 85 1.65 2.80 2.93
N LYS A 86 0.89 3.00 4.02
CA LYS A 86 1.34 2.88 5.41
C LYS A 86 0.57 1.74 6.05
N TRP A 87 1.28 0.79 6.65
CA TRP A 87 0.64 -0.32 7.35
C TRP A 87 1.43 -0.71 8.59
N THR A 88 0.70 -1.25 9.56
CA THR A 88 1.27 -1.76 10.81
C THR A 88 0.87 -3.21 10.97
N VAL A 89 1.83 -4.10 11.20
CA VAL A 89 1.60 -5.52 11.47
C VAL A 89 1.60 -5.81 12.96
N MET A 90 0.86 -6.82 13.40
CA MET A 90 0.79 -7.17 14.84
C MET A 90 2.08 -7.77 15.39
N ASN A 91 2.86 -8.45 14.55
CA ASN A 91 4.13 -9.08 14.92
C ASN A 91 5.12 -8.98 13.75
N ASN A 92 6.41 -9.00 14.06
CA ASN A 92 7.47 -9.01 13.05
C ASN A 92 7.99 -10.44 12.83
N ASN A 93 7.06 -11.37 12.60
CA ASN A 93 7.41 -12.77 12.39
C ASN A 93 8.24 -12.96 11.10
N ARG A 94 9.07 -14.01 11.10
CA ARG A 94 9.85 -14.48 9.96
C ARG A 94 9.80 -16.00 9.90
N MET A 95 9.77 -16.55 8.70
CA MET A 95 9.81 -17.99 8.46
C MET A 95 10.83 -18.27 7.37
N ASN A 96 11.71 -19.25 7.57
CA ASN A 96 12.78 -19.57 6.61
C ASN A 96 12.26 -20.01 5.22
N HIS A 97 11.04 -20.52 5.16
CA HIS A 97 10.39 -21.04 3.95
C HIS A 97 9.39 -20.06 3.33
N MET A 98 9.25 -18.84 3.85
CA MET A 98 8.30 -17.85 3.36
C MET A 98 8.92 -16.46 3.34
N PRO A 99 8.90 -15.74 2.20
CA PRO A 99 9.52 -14.43 2.12
C PRO A 99 8.77 -13.42 2.99
N ASP A 100 9.50 -12.42 3.51
CA ASP A 100 8.94 -11.36 4.34
C ASP A 100 7.78 -10.62 3.65
N THR A 101 7.84 -10.46 2.33
CA THR A 101 6.76 -9.86 1.53
C THR A 101 5.46 -10.67 1.58
N ALA A 102 5.53 -12.00 1.68
CA ALA A 102 4.34 -12.83 1.81
C ALA A 102 3.81 -12.88 3.25
N ILE A 103 4.68 -12.75 4.26
CA ILE A 103 4.27 -12.78 5.68
C ILE A 103 3.65 -11.44 6.10
N LYS A 104 4.24 -10.33 5.65
CA LYS A 104 3.95 -8.98 6.17
C LYS A 104 4.00 -7.87 5.10
N GLY A 105 4.11 -8.21 3.82
CA GLY A 105 4.03 -7.25 2.72
C GLY A 105 2.59 -7.06 2.20
N LEU A 106 2.46 -6.27 1.14
CA LEU A 106 1.21 -6.02 0.43
C LEU A 106 1.51 -6.05 -1.07
N ASP A 107 0.61 -6.60 -1.89
CA ASP A 107 0.75 -6.60 -3.35
C ASP A 107 -0.29 -5.66 -3.96
N LEU A 108 0.10 -4.81 -4.90
CA LEU A 108 -0.80 -3.94 -5.63
C LEU A 108 -1.09 -4.51 -7.01
N TYR A 109 -2.37 -4.56 -7.35
CA TYR A 109 -2.89 -4.90 -8.66
C TYR A 109 -3.79 -3.79 -9.17
N PHE A 110 -3.93 -3.67 -10.49
CA PHE A 110 -4.98 -2.86 -11.11
C PHE A 110 -5.83 -3.70 -12.05
N ASN A 111 -7.09 -3.32 -12.20
CA ASN A 111 -8.00 -3.96 -13.14
C ASN A 111 -7.71 -3.44 -14.55
N ASN A 112 -7.26 -4.33 -15.42
CA ASN A 112 -7.13 -4.11 -16.85
C ASN A 112 -8.24 -4.87 -17.58
N ASN A 113 -9.33 -4.17 -17.89
CA ASN A 113 -10.46 -4.69 -18.67
C ASN A 113 -11.02 -6.03 -18.14
N GLY A 114 -11.22 -6.13 -16.82
CA GLY A 114 -11.74 -7.31 -16.14
C GLY A 114 -10.68 -8.23 -15.54
N ASN A 115 -9.40 -8.02 -15.87
CA ASN A 115 -8.29 -8.85 -15.38
C ASN A 115 -7.39 -8.05 -14.45
N PHE A 116 -7.20 -8.51 -13.21
CA PHE A 116 -6.25 -7.89 -12.29
C PHE A 116 -4.81 -8.21 -12.71
N GLN A 117 -4.04 -7.16 -12.96
CA GLN A 117 -2.63 -7.24 -13.34
C GLN A 117 -1.75 -6.71 -12.22
N TYR A 118 -0.69 -7.45 -11.93
CA TYR A 118 0.29 -7.08 -10.90
C TYR A 118 1.01 -5.78 -11.26
N LEU A 119 1.19 -4.91 -10.27
CA LEU A 119 1.98 -3.68 -10.38
C LEU A 119 3.26 -3.75 -9.54
N ASN A 120 3.12 -3.98 -8.24
CA ASN A 120 4.26 -3.94 -7.33
C ASN A 120 3.96 -4.64 -5.99
N THR A 121 5.00 -4.96 -5.24
CA THR A 121 4.93 -5.49 -3.87
C THR A 121 5.55 -4.49 -2.90
N ALA A 122 4.78 -4.03 -1.92
CA ALA A 122 5.27 -3.24 -0.81
C ALA A 122 6.11 -4.11 0.13
N ARG A 123 7.42 -3.81 0.19
CA ARG A 123 8.37 -4.58 1.00
C ARG A 123 8.34 -4.09 2.46
N PRO A 124 8.10 -4.98 3.43
CA PRO A 124 8.09 -4.62 4.84
C PRO A 124 9.52 -4.52 5.39
N SER A 125 9.71 -3.61 6.35
CA SER A 125 10.96 -3.44 7.12
C SER A 125 10.80 -3.82 8.60
N GLY A 126 9.58 -3.88 9.12
CA GLY A 126 9.31 -4.25 10.51
C GLY A 126 7.83 -4.17 10.88
N ILE A 127 7.56 -3.66 12.09
CA ILE A 127 6.19 -3.52 12.63
C ILE A 127 5.43 -2.40 11.91
N LYS A 128 6.03 -1.21 11.78
CA LYS A 128 5.47 -0.05 11.08
C LYS A 128 6.18 0.10 9.75
N ASN A 129 5.42 0.23 8.67
CA ASN A 129 5.96 0.24 7.32
C ASN A 129 5.33 1.38 6.51
N GLU A 130 6.13 1.95 5.62
CA GLU A 130 5.69 2.91 4.60
C GLU A 130 6.43 2.54 3.30
N PHE A 131 5.69 2.46 2.20
CA PHE A 131 6.27 2.08 0.91
C PHE A 131 5.55 2.80 -0.23
N MET A 132 6.33 3.26 -1.20
CA MET A 132 5.81 3.85 -2.43
C MET A 132 5.64 2.76 -3.48
N LEU A 133 4.39 2.36 -3.74
CA LEU A 133 4.05 1.27 -4.65
C LEU A 133 4.15 1.67 -6.13
N MET A 134 3.75 2.90 -6.47
CA MET A 134 3.85 3.43 -7.83
C MET A 134 3.96 4.95 -7.83
N GLN A 135 4.61 5.49 -8.85
CA GLN A 135 4.74 6.93 -9.13
C GLN A 135 4.74 7.16 -10.65
N ASN A 136 4.51 8.40 -11.07
CA ASN A 136 4.60 8.83 -12.47
C ASN A 136 3.65 8.09 -13.43
N MET A 137 2.50 7.63 -12.93
CA MET A 137 1.44 7.07 -13.76
C MET A 137 0.59 8.20 -14.38
N SER A 138 -0.08 7.92 -15.50
CA SER A 138 -1.06 8.86 -16.05
C SER A 138 -2.28 8.99 -15.12
N ASN A 139 -2.86 10.19 -15.06
CA ASN A 139 -4.03 10.51 -14.23
C ASN A 139 -5.34 9.96 -14.83
N GLU A 140 -5.44 8.64 -14.91
CA GLU A 140 -6.62 7.93 -15.38
C GLU A 140 -7.28 7.21 -14.23
N MET A 141 -8.62 7.25 -14.19
CA MET A 141 -9.39 6.49 -13.20
C MET A 141 -9.14 5.00 -13.41
N ARG A 142 -8.58 4.35 -12.40
CA ARG A 142 -8.32 2.91 -12.39
C ARG A 142 -8.90 2.30 -11.13
N GLU A 143 -9.24 1.03 -11.26
CA GLU A 143 -9.58 0.19 -10.13
C GLU A 143 -8.34 -0.55 -9.66
N TYR A 144 -8.08 -0.45 -8.36
CA TYR A 144 -6.96 -1.09 -7.71
C TYR A 144 -7.45 -2.11 -6.68
N LYS A 145 -6.61 -3.13 -6.47
CA LYS A 145 -6.76 -4.13 -5.42
C LYS A 145 -5.43 -4.33 -4.72
N MET A 146 -5.45 -4.33 -3.39
CA MET A 146 -4.26 -4.53 -2.55
C MET A 146 -4.51 -5.55 -1.46
#